data_AF-A0A525JUD4-F1
#
_entry.id   AF-A0A525JUD4-F1
#
_cell.length_a   1.000
_cell.length_b   1.000
_cell.length_c   1.000
_cell.angle_alpha   90.00
_cell.angle_beta   90.00
_cell.angle_gamma   90.00
#
_symmetry.space_group_name_H-M   'P 1'
#
loop_
_entity.id
_entity.type
_entity.pdbx_description
1 polymer ?
#
loop_
_entity_poly.entity_id
_entity_poly.type
_entity_poly.pdbx_seq_one_letter_code
_entity_poly.pdbx_strand_id
1 'polypeptide(L)'
;MPPRHIDPQLSSLAMQRGTRELRGARIGLRTRELPFDASCAGPPWGRLWRLGAMGPRRPEGVVPSSYVQSYSGRVMGLNHSTLFLNRDAVEAVRLPMSTIIELVEQGLIEKAMGRVQMPPKHWMERDNERWFGGMSSLVPKFGYTAMKWQSGSDENAARGLPYLTGLLFLNSLEDGLVAAVMDSTWITQQRTAAASAVAVKHLANPDAPSFGVLGAGVQARSHLEALTHVMPHLKEVLIYDINPQAADAFAEVVRAAGFTPVIVSSARAIFDQTSVLISCGRIKANVERPVDADWIKPGLTAVAIDYDCYWKPAGLRAIDCLLTDDLGQIEHIKAYNYFVDSPPFRGELGDVAAGIAKGRVSASDSIAVMNMGVAVEDVGAAKAIFEAAKARGLGQRLDL
;
A
#
# COMPACT_ATOMS: atom_id res chain seq x y z
N MET A 1 2.34 -32.97 41.24
CA MET A 1 1.32 -34.00 40.99
C MET A 1 0.66 -33.72 39.64
N PRO A 2 0.63 -34.70 38.72
CA PRO A 2 0.02 -34.58 37.39
C PRO A 2 -1.46 -35.07 37.45
N PRO A 3 -2.22 -35.21 36.33
CA PRO A 3 -3.48 -34.50 36.08
C PRO A 3 -4.73 -35.38 36.32
N ARG A 4 -5.91 -34.75 36.44
CA ARG A 4 -7.19 -35.48 36.44
C ARG A 4 -7.73 -35.65 35.01
N HIS A 5 -7.91 -36.92 34.67
CA HIS A 5 -8.62 -37.47 33.53
C HIS A 5 -10.08 -37.01 33.44
N ILE A 6 -10.56 -36.81 32.21
CA ILE A 6 -11.99 -36.88 31.85
C ILE A 6 -12.14 -38.07 30.89
N ASP A 7 -13.10 -38.93 31.23
CA ASP A 7 -13.45 -40.21 30.61
C ASP A 7 -14.30 -40.02 29.33
N PRO A 8 -14.20 -40.89 28.30
CA PRO A 8 -14.80 -40.71 26.98
C PRO A 8 -16.05 -41.59 26.81
N GLN A 9 -17.24 -40.99 26.75
CA GLN A 9 -18.42 -41.62 26.18
C GLN A 9 -19.32 -40.56 25.54
N LEU A 10 -19.43 -40.61 24.21
CA LEU A 10 -20.65 -40.36 23.42
C LEU A 10 -20.27 -40.40 21.94
N SER A 11 -19.89 -41.59 21.48
CA SER A 11 -19.99 -42.00 20.09
C SER A 11 -21.35 -42.67 19.87
N SER A 12 -21.85 -42.55 18.64
CA SER A 12 -23.11 -43.11 18.10
C SER A 12 -24.38 -42.26 18.26
N LEU A 13 -24.65 -41.46 17.22
CA LEU A 13 -25.99 -41.21 16.68
C LEU A 13 -25.86 -40.51 15.32
N ALA A 14 -25.33 -41.25 14.36
CA ALA A 14 -25.37 -40.89 12.95
C ALA A 14 -25.75 -42.14 12.15
N MET A 15 -27.06 -42.39 12.01
CA MET A 15 -27.66 -43.11 10.89
C MET A 15 -29.17 -43.20 11.12
N GLN A 16 -29.94 -42.47 10.32
CA GLN A 16 -31.02 -42.99 9.47
C GLN A 16 -32.02 -41.89 9.06
N ARG A 17 -32.47 -42.01 7.81
CA ARG A 17 -33.63 -41.36 7.14
C ARG A 17 -33.33 -39.98 6.54
N GLY A 18 -33.58 -39.72 5.26
CA GLY A 18 -34.17 -40.53 4.20
C GLY A 18 -34.12 -39.79 2.87
N THR A 19 -34.03 -40.56 1.80
CA THR A 19 -34.17 -40.15 0.40
C THR A 19 -35.60 -39.66 0.12
N ARG A 20 -35.74 -38.51 -0.56
CA ARG A 20 -36.97 -38.15 -1.25
C ARG A 20 -36.70 -37.38 -2.55
N GLU A 21 -37.38 -37.86 -3.57
CA GLU A 21 -37.34 -37.47 -4.98
C GLU A 21 -37.73 -36.01 -5.22
N LEU A 22 -37.04 -35.35 -6.16
CA LEU A 22 -37.45 -34.07 -6.73
C LEU A 22 -38.37 -34.33 -7.95
N ARG A 23 -39.68 -34.12 -7.77
CA ARG A 23 -40.63 -33.88 -8.87
C ARG A 23 -41.05 -32.42 -8.88
N GLY A 24 -41.31 -31.93 -10.09
CA GLY A 24 -41.32 -30.52 -10.43
C GLY A 24 -42.40 -29.65 -9.76
N ALA A 25 -42.07 -28.37 -9.67
CA ALA A 25 -43.03 -27.28 -9.54
C ALA A 25 -42.51 -26.09 -10.36
N ARG A 26 -43.23 -25.77 -11.45
CA ARG A 26 -43.12 -24.49 -12.15
C ARG A 26 -43.78 -23.43 -11.27
N ILE A 27 -43.05 -22.37 -10.93
CA ILE A 27 -43.65 -21.14 -10.38
C ILE A 27 -43.21 -19.99 -11.28
N GLY A 28 -44.19 -19.41 -11.97
CA GLY A 28 -44.00 -18.29 -12.88
C GLY A 28 -43.84 -16.98 -12.12
N LEU A 29 -42.81 -16.22 -12.49
CA LEU A 29 -42.64 -14.84 -12.04
C LEU A 29 -43.47 -13.92 -12.95
N ARG A 30 -44.56 -13.36 -12.40
CA ARG A 30 -45.21 -12.17 -12.94
C ARG A 30 -44.43 -10.95 -12.44
N THR A 31 -43.89 -10.16 -13.36
CA THR A 31 -43.39 -8.81 -13.06
C THR A 31 -44.58 -7.89 -12.79
N ARG A 32 -44.61 -7.25 -11.62
CA ARG A 32 -45.45 -6.08 -11.33
C ARG A 32 -44.58 -4.84 -11.47
N GLU A 33 -44.92 -3.98 -12.42
CA GLU A 33 -44.38 -2.62 -12.50
C GLU A 33 -45.03 -1.75 -11.41
N LEU A 34 -44.22 -0.93 -10.75
CA LEU A 34 -44.68 0.18 -9.91
C LEU A 34 -44.08 1.50 -10.46
N PRO A 35 -44.84 2.61 -10.41
CA PRO A 35 -44.50 3.84 -11.11
C PRO A 35 -43.46 4.68 -10.35
N PHE A 36 -42.56 5.31 -11.10
CA PHE A 36 -41.52 6.20 -10.61
C PHE A 36 -42.07 7.63 -10.52
N ASP A 37 -42.05 8.23 -9.32
CA ASP A 37 -42.35 9.64 -9.07
C ASP A 37 -41.07 10.47 -9.20
N ALA A 38 -41.12 11.54 -9.99
CA ALA A 38 -39.97 12.34 -10.40
C ALA A 38 -40.11 13.77 -9.87
N SER A 39 -39.74 13.99 -8.61
CA SER A 39 -39.59 15.36 -8.08
C SER A 39 -38.66 15.45 -6.86
N CYS A 40 -37.36 15.24 -7.05
CA CYS A 40 -36.29 15.78 -6.20
C CYS A 40 -34.95 15.72 -6.95
N ALA A 41 -34.51 16.85 -7.51
CA ALA A 41 -33.35 16.96 -8.38
C ALA A 41 -32.08 17.39 -7.61
N GLY A 42 -31.03 16.56 -7.63
CA GLY A 42 -29.62 16.93 -7.46
C GLY A 42 -28.90 16.94 -8.82
N PRO A 43 -27.66 17.48 -8.93
CA PRO A 43 -27.09 17.95 -10.20
C PRO A 43 -26.72 16.81 -11.18
N PRO A 44 -26.74 17.05 -12.52
CA PRO A 44 -26.86 15.97 -13.51
C PRO A 44 -25.51 15.58 -14.11
N TRP A 45 -24.89 14.51 -13.64
CA TRP A 45 -23.81 13.80 -14.36
C TRP A 45 -24.34 12.70 -15.29
N GLY A 46 -25.47 12.95 -15.94
CA GLY A 46 -26.19 11.94 -16.72
C GLY A 46 -27.02 12.55 -17.84
N ARG A 47 -26.42 13.36 -18.70
CA ARG A 47 -27.03 13.82 -19.97
C ARG A 47 -25.96 14.28 -20.97
N LEU A 48 -25.20 13.32 -21.50
CA LEU A 48 -24.38 13.53 -22.71
C LEU A 48 -24.47 12.37 -23.72
N TRP A 49 -25.47 11.51 -23.57
CA TRP A 49 -25.84 10.55 -24.61
C TRP A 49 -27.33 10.66 -24.87
N ARG A 50 -27.67 11.04 -26.11
CA ARG A 50 -29.01 11.19 -26.70
C ARG A 50 -29.63 12.58 -26.56
N LEU A 51 -29.23 13.49 -27.44
CA LEU A 51 -30.11 14.08 -28.46
C LEU A 51 -29.24 14.97 -29.38
N GLY A 52 -29.05 14.49 -30.60
CA GLY A 52 -28.23 15.13 -31.64
C GLY A 52 -28.34 14.35 -32.95
N ALA A 53 -29.56 13.89 -33.27
CA ALA A 53 -29.90 13.45 -34.61
C ALA A 53 -30.14 14.69 -35.46
N MET A 54 -29.08 15.18 -36.10
CA MET A 54 -29.06 15.82 -37.43
C MET A 54 -27.59 16.19 -37.74
N GLY A 55 -26.80 15.16 -38.05
CA GLY A 55 -25.49 15.30 -38.70
C GLY A 55 -25.65 15.15 -40.22
N PRO A 56 -24.75 15.75 -41.03
CA PRO A 56 -24.91 15.87 -42.47
C PRO A 56 -24.90 14.49 -43.16
N ARG A 57 -25.64 14.40 -44.28
CA ARG A 57 -25.71 13.21 -45.15
C ARG A 57 -24.31 12.64 -45.39
N ARG A 58 -24.14 11.34 -45.14
CA ARG A 58 -22.96 10.59 -45.57
C ARG A 58 -22.82 10.72 -47.09
N PRO A 59 -21.66 11.14 -47.63
CA PRO A 59 -21.36 10.85 -49.02
C PRO A 59 -21.17 9.33 -49.12
N GLU A 60 -21.88 8.69 -50.03
CA GLU A 60 -21.50 7.38 -50.54
C GLU A 60 -20.13 7.54 -51.21
N GLY A 61 -19.08 7.17 -50.49
CA GLY A 61 -17.70 7.42 -50.90
C GLY A 61 -16.82 6.31 -50.37
N VAL A 62 -16.23 5.58 -51.32
CA VAL A 62 -15.24 4.50 -51.17
C VAL A 62 -14.29 4.76 -49.99
N VAL A 63 -14.24 3.82 -49.04
CA VAL A 63 -13.20 3.78 -48.00
C VAL A 63 -11.85 3.72 -48.71
N PRO A 64 -10.94 4.70 -48.51
CA PRO A 64 -9.63 4.64 -49.13
C PRO A 64 -8.91 3.36 -48.68
N SER A 65 -8.47 2.55 -49.64
CA SER A 65 -7.77 1.27 -49.42
C SER A 65 -6.39 1.43 -48.73
N SER A 66 -6.03 2.60 -48.23
CA SER A 66 -4.73 2.91 -47.65
C SER A 66 -4.59 2.59 -46.16
N TYR A 67 -5.60 2.00 -45.51
CA TYR A 67 -5.52 1.54 -44.10
C TYR A 67 -5.17 0.05 -43.94
N VAL A 68 -4.70 -0.59 -45.01
CA VAL A 68 -4.02 -1.88 -44.92
C VAL A 68 -2.54 -1.62 -45.22
N GLN A 69 -1.78 -1.26 -44.19
CA GLN A 69 -0.34 -1.46 -44.26
C GLN A 69 -0.11 -2.97 -44.35
N SER A 70 0.21 -3.43 -45.56
CA SER A 70 0.74 -4.77 -45.76
C SER A 70 2.05 -4.88 -44.95
N TYR A 71 2.01 -5.61 -43.84
CA TYR A 71 3.22 -6.09 -43.17
C TYR A 71 3.91 -7.11 -44.08
N SER A 72 4.61 -6.62 -45.12
CA SER A 72 5.45 -7.41 -46.01
C SER A 72 6.94 -7.29 -45.69
N GLY A 73 7.28 -6.71 -44.54
CA GLY A 73 8.60 -6.89 -43.93
C GLY A 73 8.60 -8.15 -43.09
N ARG A 74 9.66 -8.96 -43.15
CA ARG A 74 9.88 -10.04 -42.18
C ARG A 74 9.53 -9.51 -40.79
N VAL A 75 8.53 -10.10 -40.13
CA VAL A 75 8.46 -10.05 -38.67
C VAL A 75 9.75 -10.75 -38.24
N MET A 76 10.82 -9.98 -38.05
CA MET A 76 11.98 -10.45 -37.31
C MET A 76 11.38 -10.98 -36.02
N GLY A 77 11.43 -12.30 -35.82
CA GLY A 77 10.91 -12.91 -34.61
C GLY A 77 11.48 -12.12 -33.45
N LEU A 78 10.62 -11.36 -32.77
CA LEU A 78 11.01 -10.64 -31.57
C LEU A 78 11.16 -11.71 -30.49
N ASN A 79 12.27 -12.46 -30.54
CA ASN A 79 12.77 -13.21 -29.39
C ASN A 79 13.21 -12.17 -28.36
N HIS A 80 12.21 -11.50 -27.80
CA HIS A 80 12.35 -10.61 -26.67
C HIS A 80 12.27 -11.45 -25.42
N SER A 81 13.03 -11.05 -24.42
CA SER A 81 13.15 -11.81 -23.18
C SER A 81 12.96 -10.89 -22.01
N THR A 82 12.27 -11.35 -20.97
CA THR A 82 12.16 -10.68 -19.68
C THR A 82 13.08 -11.33 -18.65
N LEU A 83 13.55 -10.55 -17.69
CA LEU A 83 14.26 -11.09 -16.53
C LEU A 83 13.27 -11.41 -15.42
N PHE A 84 13.13 -12.68 -15.07
CA PHE A 84 12.39 -13.09 -13.89
C PHE A 84 13.29 -13.10 -12.66
N LEU A 85 12.90 -12.32 -11.66
CA LEU A 85 13.58 -12.20 -10.38
C LEU A 85 12.66 -12.74 -9.28
N ASN A 86 12.88 -13.99 -8.89
CA ASN A 86 12.26 -14.50 -7.68
C ASN A 86 12.77 -13.75 -6.43
N ARG A 87 12.16 -14.02 -5.28
CA ARG A 87 12.52 -13.36 -4.02
C ARG A 87 14.01 -13.48 -3.69
N ASP A 88 14.59 -14.66 -3.84
CA ASP A 88 16.03 -14.88 -3.56
C ASP A 88 16.93 -14.02 -4.45
N ALA A 89 16.60 -13.89 -5.74
CA ALA A 89 17.34 -13.05 -6.66
C ALA A 89 17.22 -11.55 -6.31
N VAL A 90 16.01 -11.10 -5.92
CA VAL A 90 15.78 -9.72 -5.45
C VAL A 90 16.59 -9.44 -4.19
N GLU A 91 16.50 -10.29 -3.17
CA GLU A 91 17.22 -10.11 -1.90
C GLU A 91 18.74 -10.26 -2.07
N ALA A 92 19.20 -11.10 -2.99
CA ALA A 92 20.62 -11.24 -3.31
C ALA A 92 21.23 -9.96 -3.89
N VAL A 93 20.42 -9.05 -4.46
CA VAL A 93 20.90 -7.73 -4.88
C VAL A 93 21.49 -6.96 -3.70
N ARG A 94 20.88 -7.08 -2.50
CA ARG A 94 21.28 -6.32 -1.30
C ARG A 94 21.34 -4.82 -1.58
N LEU A 95 20.29 -4.28 -2.19
CA LEU A 95 20.19 -2.85 -2.45
C LEU A 95 20.23 -2.08 -1.12
N PRO A 96 21.16 -1.14 -0.90
CA PRO A 96 21.28 -0.45 0.38
C PRO A 96 20.02 0.35 0.71
N MET A 97 19.58 0.31 1.97
CA MET A 97 18.41 1.06 2.44
C MET A 97 18.54 2.57 2.17
N SER A 98 19.73 3.16 2.34
CA SER A 98 19.97 4.56 2.00
C SER A 98 19.65 4.88 0.53
N THR A 99 20.01 4.00 -0.40
CA THR A 99 19.68 4.14 -1.83
C THR A 99 18.17 4.02 -2.05
N ILE A 100 17.47 3.15 -1.32
CA ILE A 100 16.01 3.02 -1.42
C ILE A 100 15.34 4.30 -0.92
N ILE A 101 15.81 4.89 0.18
CA ILE A 101 15.33 6.19 0.71
C ILE A 101 15.49 7.28 -0.34
N GLU A 102 16.66 7.40 -0.95
CA GLU A 102 16.92 8.40 -2.00
C GLU A 102 16.01 8.22 -3.22
N LEU A 103 15.82 6.97 -3.69
CA LEU A 103 14.98 6.67 -4.85
C LEU A 103 13.49 6.95 -4.56
N VAL A 104 13.02 6.61 -3.36
CA VAL A 104 11.66 6.90 -2.91
C VAL A 104 11.44 8.41 -2.80
N GLU A 105 12.38 9.13 -2.17
CA GLU A 105 12.33 10.59 -2.07
C GLU A 105 12.29 11.25 -3.45
N GLN A 106 13.13 10.80 -4.39
CA GLN A 106 13.11 11.27 -5.76
C GLN A 106 11.77 10.99 -6.45
N GLY A 107 11.19 9.80 -6.28
CA GLY A 107 9.87 9.45 -6.84
C GLY A 107 8.76 10.37 -6.33
N LEU A 108 8.76 10.66 -5.03
CA LEU A 108 7.83 11.60 -4.40
C LEU A 108 8.02 13.04 -4.90
N ILE A 109 9.26 13.48 -5.10
CA ILE A 109 9.57 14.80 -5.68
C ILE A 109 9.11 14.89 -7.15
N GLU A 110 9.36 13.86 -7.96
CA GLU A 110 8.88 13.85 -9.36
C GLU A 110 7.35 13.91 -9.43
N LYS A 111 6.68 13.24 -8.48
CA LYS A 111 5.22 13.32 -8.33
C LYS A 111 4.76 14.75 -8.00
N ALA A 112 5.34 15.37 -6.97
CA ALA A 112 5.00 16.74 -6.56
C ALA A 112 5.20 17.75 -7.69
N MET A 113 6.19 17.52 -8.55
CA MET A 113 6.46 18.37 -9.71
C MET A 113 5.57 18.09 -10.93
N GLY A 114 4.58 17.19 -10.81
CA GLY A 114 3.65 16.84 -11.90
C GLY A 114 4.31 16.11 -13.08
N ARG A 115 5.45 15.42 -12.85
CA ARG A 115 6.24 14.76 -13.91
C ARG A 115 5.99 13.25 -14.00
N VAL A 116 5.01 12.73 -13.30
CA VAL A 116 4.64 11.31 -13.29
C VAL A 116 3.22 11.12 -13.79
N GLN A 117 2.90 9.91 -14.26
CA GLN A 117 1.51 9.48 -14.39
C GLN A 117 1.27 8.35 -13.40
N MET A 118 0.28 8.52 -12.54
CA MET A 118 -0.03 7.55 -11.49
C MET A 118 -1.55 7.55 -11.23
N PRO A 119 -2.31 6.62 -11.85
CA PRO A 119 -3.71 6.45 -11.48
C PRO A 119 -3.83 5.94 -10.03
N PRO A 120 -4.97 6.18 -9.35
CA PRO A 120 -5.23 5.58 -8.06
C PRO A 120 -5.12 4.06 -8.11
N LYS A 121 -4.53 3.47 -7.06
CA LYS A 121 -4.51 2.01 -6.92
C LYS A 121 -5.91 1.47 -6.74
N HIS A 122 -6.19 0.30 -7.32
CA HIS A 122 -7.50 -0.33 -7.31
C HIS A 122 -7.46 -1.69 -6.63
N TRP A 123 -8.61 -2.10 -6.10
CA TRP A 123 -8.75 -3.30 -5.28
C TRP A 123 -10.00 -4.07 -5.70
N MET A 124 -9.91 -5.40 -5.57
CA MET A 124 -11.02 -6.33 -5.61
C MET A 124 -10.97 -7.15 -4.33
N GLU A 125 -12.11 -7.35 -3.70
CA GLU A 125 -12.22 -8.10 -2.44
C GLU A 125 -13.05 -9.36 -2.66
N ARG A 126 -12.66 -10.45 -2.01
CA ARG A 126 -13.47 -11.68 -1.95
C ARG A 126 -14.52 -11.57 -0.83
N ASP A 127 -14.08 -11.20 0.38
CA ASP A 127 -14.84 -11.35 1.61
C ASP A 127 -14.29 -10.53 2.81
N ASN A 128 -13.79 -9.31 2.60
CA ASN A 128 -13.08 -8.47 3.60
C ASN A 128 -11.82 -9.10 4.24
N GLU A 129 -11.57 -10.40 4.02
CA GLU A 129 -10.45 -11.17 4.55
C GLU A 129 -9.36 -11.43 3.50
N ARG A 130 -9.72 -11.34 2.23
CA ARG A 130 -8.78 -11.47 1.10
C ARG A 130 -9.06 -10.43 0.02
N TRP A 131 -8.00 -9.73 -0.37
CA TRP A 131 -8.04 -8.70 -1.40
C TRP A 131 -6.95 -8.91 -2.45
N PHE A 132 -7.18 -8.36 -3.63
CA PHE A 132 -6.28 -8.33 -4.78
C PHE A 132 -6.24 -6.91 -5.31
N GLY A 133 -5.06 -6.38 -5.63
CA GLY A 133 -4.95 -4.99 -6.04
C GLY A 133 -3.74 -4.71 -6.91
N GLY A 134 -3.93 -3.71 -7.77
CA GLY A 134 -2.94 -3.23 -8.70
C GLY A 134 -2.63 -1.76 -8.46
N MET A 135 -1.36 -1.40 -8.58
CA MET A 135 -0.92 -0.01 -8.59
C MET A 135 0.14 0.18 -9.67
N SER A 136 0.09 1.31 -10.37
CA SER A 136 0.95 1.57 -11.51
C SER A 136 1.44 3.00 -11.51
N SER A 137 2.67 3.21 -11.96
CA SER A 137 3.17 4.55 -12.25
C SER A 137 4.20 4.55 -13.37
N LEU A 138 4.18 5.62 -14.14
CA LEU A 138 5.17 5.96 -15.15
C LEU A 138 6.02 7.11 -14.60
N VAL A 139 7.34 6.88 -14.50
CA VAL A 139 8.29 7.86 -13.95
C VAL A 139 9.41 8.11 -14.98
N PRO A 140 9.30 9.17 -15.82
CA PRO A 140 10.26 9.44 -16.89
C PRO A 140 11.70 9.57 -16.42
N LYS A 141 11.93 10.18 -15.24
CA LYS A 141 13.27 10.29 -14.63
C LYS A 141 13.96 8.95 -14.42
N PHE A 142 13.19 7.90 -14.14
CA PHE A 142 13.73 6.56 -13.98
C PHE A 142 13.82 5.82 -15.32
N GLY A 143 13.15 6.28 -16.37
CA GLY A 143 13.11 5.61 -17.67
C GLY A 143 12.21 4.37 -17.71
N TYR A 144 11.38 4.17 -16.67
CA TYR A 144 10.51 3.01 -16.54
C TYR A 144 9.08 3.38 -16.14
N THR A 145 8.15 2.50 -16.49
CA THR A 145 6.85 2.37 -15.83
C THR A 145 6.82 1.04 -15.10
N ALA A 146 6.13 0.98 -13.96
CA ALA A 146 5.93 -0.27 -13.24
C ALA A 146 4.46 -0.49 -12.91
N MET A 147 4.06 -1.77 -12.88
CA MET A 147 2.80 -2.21 -12.29
C MET A 147 3.11 -3.25 -11.23
N LYS A 148 2.65 -3.00 -10.00
CA LYS A 148 2.70 -3.99 -8.92
C LYS A 148 1.31 -4.58 -8.74
N TRP A 149 1.24 -5.90 -8.81
CA TRP A 149 0.04 -6.70 -8.56
C TRP A 149 0.23 -7.53 -7.30
N GLN A 150 -0.63 -7.31 -6.32
CA GLN A 150 -0.49 -7.89 -4.99
C GLN A 150 -1.82 -8.43 -4.46
N SER A 151 -1.73 -9.32 -3.49
CA SER A 151 -2.85 -9.79 -2.69
C SER A 151 -2.47 -9.79 -1.22
N GLY A 152 -3.47 -9.57 -0.37
CA GLY A 152 -3.32 -9.64 1.08
C GLY A 152 -4.41 -10.50 1.71
N SER A 153 -4.07 -11.25 2.75
CA SER A 153 -5.06 -12.01 3.52
C SER A 153 -4.63 -12.36 4.94
N ASP A 154 -5.52 -12.15 5.90
CA ASP A 154 -5.32 -12.55 7.30
C ASP A 154 -5.35 -14.09 7.47
N GLU A 155 -6.06 -14.81 6.59
CA GLU A 155 -6.12 -16.29 6.59
C GLU A 155 -4.75 -16.94 6.31
N ASN A 156 -3.83 -16.23 5.68
CA ASN A 156 -2.55 -16.77 5.26
C ASN A 156 -1.67 -17.18 6.45
N ALA A 157 -1.80 -16.51 7.60
CA ALA A 157 -1.03 -16.84 8.80
C ALA A 157 -1.31 -18.28 9.26
N ALA A 158 -2.57 -18.72 9.26
CA ALA A 158 -2.97 -20.08 9.61
C ALA A 158 -2.44 -21.15 8.61
N ARG A 159 -2.00 -20.72 7.43
CA ARG A 159 -1.46 -21.57 6.36
C ARG A 159 0.06 -21.51 6.25
N GLY A 160 0.73 -20.76 7.14
CA GLY A 160 2.17 -20.50 7.04
C GLY A 160 2.58 -19.66 5.83
N LEU A 161 1.65 -18.90 5.24
CA LEU A 161 1.88 -18.01 4.11
C LEU A 161 2.00 -16.55 4.59
N PRO A 162 2.73 -15.68 3.86
CA PRO A 162 2.82 -14.27 4.21
C PRO A 162 1.46 -13.58 4.05
N TYR A 163 1.22 -12.53 4.86
CA TYR A 163 0.02 -11.69 4.71
C TYR A 163 -0.07 -11.13 3.28
N LEU A 164 1.01 -10.52 2.80
CA LEU A 164 1.10 -9.88 1.48
C LEU A 164 2.03 -10.69 0.57
N THR A 165 1.60 -10.90 -0.68
CA THR A 165 2.39 -11.46 -1.77
C THR A 165 2.07 -10.75 -3.07
N GLY A 166 3.03 -10.63 -3.98
CA GLY A 166 2.79 -9.98 -5.27
C GLY A 166 3.98 -9.99 -6.20
N LEU A 167 3.72 -9.61 -7.45
CA LEU A 167 4.74 -9.40 -8.48
C LEU A 167 4.76 -7.95 -8.93
N LEU A 168 5.93 -7.48 -9.35
CA LEU A 168 6.12 -6.20 -10.02
C LEU A 168 6.59 -6.44 -11.45
N PHE A 169 5.90 -5.81 -12.39
CA PHE A 169 6.23 -5.76 -13.81
C PHE A 169 6.91 -4.42 -14.08
N LEU A 170 8.12 -4.45 -14.64
CA LEU A 170 8.90 -3.28 -14.98
C LEU A 170 9.02 -3.17 -16.50
N ASN A 171 8.53 -2.07 -17.08
CA ASN A 171 8.57 -1.82 -18.51
C ASN A 171 9.48 -0.64 -18.83
N SER A 172 10.33 -0.81 -19.85
CA SER A 172 11.15 0.26 -20.40
C SER A 172 10.27 1.29 -21.11
N LEU A 173 10.52 2.58 -20.89
CA LEU A 173 9.82 3.65 -21.62
C LEU A 173 10.37 3.86 -23.03
N GLU A 174 11.55 3.34 -23.33
CA GLU A 174 12.18 3.48 -24.65
C GLU A 174 11.51 2.60 -25.70
N ASP A 175 11.27 1.33 -25.38
CA ASP A 175 10.76 0.32 -26.32
C ASP A 175 9.43 -0.31 -25.88
N GLY A 176 8.94 0.00 -24.67
CA GLY A 176 7.70 -0.54 -24.10
C GLY A 176 7.80 -1.97 -23.56
N LEU A 177 8.95 -2.63 -23.69
CA LEU A 177 9.11 -4.04 -23.35
C LEU A 177 9.12 -4.27 -21.83
N VAL A 178 8.57 -5.41 -21.40
CA VAL A 178 8.69 -5.88 -20.02
C VAL A 178 10.13 -6.31 -19.78
N ALA A 179 10.91 -5.42 -19.17
CA ALA A 179 12.32 -5.65 -18.87
C ALA A 179 12.49 -6.69 -17.75
N ALA A 180 11.59 -6.68 -16.76
CA ALA A 180 11.62 -7.63 -15.66
C ALA A 180 10.23 -7.91 -15.07
N VAL A 181 10.10 -9.12 -14.52
CA VAL A 181 9.04 -9.51 -13.59
C VAL A 181 9.70 -9.95 -12.29
N MET A 182 9.39 -9.30 -11.18
CA MET A 182 10.09 -9.52 -9.91
C MET A 182 9.14 -9.77 -8.74
N ASP A 183 9.57 -10.54 -7.74
CA ASP A 183 8.90 -10.57 -6.44
C ASP A 183 8.83 -9.15 -5.88
N SER A 184 7.64 -8.76 -5.44
CA SER A 184 7.39 -7.41 -4.92
C SER A 184 7.23 -7.37 -3.40
N THR A 185 7.33 -8.52 -2.73
CA THR A 185 7.12 -8.65 -1.29
C THR A 185 8.22 -7.90 -0.54
N TRP A 186 9.48 -8.20 -0.86
CA TRP A 186 10.62 -7.50 -0.28
C TRP A 186 10.65 -6.02 -0.69
N ILE A 187 10.40 -5.72 -1.97
CA ILE A 187 10.37 -4.33 -2.47
C ILE A 187 9.35 -3.50 -1.69
N THR A 188 8.13 -4.03 -1.51
CA THR A 188 7.06 -3.36 -0.77
C THR A 188 7.46 -3.13 0.69
N GLN A 189 8.08 -4.11 1.34
CA GLN A 189 8.58 -3.94 2.70
C GLN A 189 9.57 -2.78 2.78
N GLN A 190 10.62 -2.80 1.95
CA GLN A 190 11.70 -1.81 2.04
C GLN A 190 11.28 -0.40 1.63
N ARG A 191 10.54 -0.26 0.52
CA ARG A 191 10.11 1.06 0.04
C ARG A 191 9.08 1.71 0.98
N THR A 192 8.26 0.92 1.68
CA THR A 192 7.32 1.46 2.69
C THR A 192 8.08 2.05 3.87
N ALA A 193 9.09 1.35 4.38
CA ALA A 193 9.97 1.86 5.42
C ALA A 193 10.77 3.10 4.97
N ALA A 194 11.25 3.09 3.72
CA ALA A 194 11.94 4.22 3.12
C ALA A 194 11.04 5.47 3.01
N ALA A 195 9.77 5.32 2.61
CA ALA A 195 8.82 6.43 2.57
C ALA A 195 8.57 7.02 3.97
N SER A 196 8.47 6.18 4.99
CA SER A 196 8.40 6.64 6.39
C SER A 196 9.68 7.34 6.83
N ALA A 197 10.86 6.88 6.40
CA ALA A 197 12.12 7.56 6.67
C ALA A 197 12.22 8.92 5.98
N VAL A 198 11.67 9.08 4.76
CA VAL A 198 11.53 10.40 4.10
C VAL A 198 10.65 11.32 4.94
N ALA A 199 9.50 10.83 5.43
CA ALA A 199 8.65 11.61 6.33
C ALA A 199 9.39 12.05 7.59
N VAL A 200 10.08 11.14 8.28
CA VAL A 200 10.84 11.45 9.49
C VAL A 200 11.98 12.44 9.21
N LYS A 201 12.74 12.24 8.12
CA LYS A 201 13.84 13.13 7.70
C LYS A 201 13.39 14.59 7.56
N HIS A 202 12.20 14.83 7.01
CA HIS A 202 11.70 16.18 6.73
C HIS A 202 10.84 16.79 7.84
N LEU A 203 10.24 15.96 8.69
CA LEU A 203 9.18 16.40 9.60
C LEU A 203 9.49 16.17 11.08
N ALA A 204 10.39 15.25 11.41
CA ALA A 204 10.74 14.98 12.80
C ALA A 204 11.71 16.00 13.38
N ASN A 205 11.77 16.04 14.71
CA ASN A 205 12.90 16.67 15.38
C ASN A 205 14.18 15.88 15.03
N PRO A 206 15.21 16.49 14.41
CA PRO A 206 16.44 15.80 14.04
C PRO A 206 17.20 15.22 15.26
N ASP A 207 16.97 15.78 16.44
CA ASP A 207 17.59 15.35 17.71
C ASP A 207 16.74 14.32 18.49
N ALA A 208 15.67 13.79 17.89
CA ALA A 208 14.83 12.79 18.54
C ALA A 208 15.65 11.54 18.94
N PRO A 209 15.72 11.18 20.24
CA PRO A 209 16.56 10.09 20.71
C PRO A 209 15.89 8.72 20.59
N SER A 210 14.61 8.68 20.22
CA SER A 210 13.81 7.47 20.16
C SER A 210 12.73 7.59 19.10
N PHE A 211 12.27 6.45 18.61
CA PHE A 211 10.97 6.32 17.95
C PHE A 211 10.19 5.17 18.56
N GLY A 212 8.87 5.18 18.34
CA GLY A 212 7.98 4.13 18.77
C GLY A 212 7.30 3.43 17.61
N VAL A 213 6.97 2.16 17.80
CA VAL A 213 6.24 1.35 16.82
C VAL A 213 5.00 0.73 17.45
N LEU A 214 3.86 0.95 16.81
CA LEU A 214 2.63 0.19 17.06
C LEU A 214 2.56 -0.95 16.04
N GLY A 215 2.72 -2.19 16.47
CA GLY A 215 2.77 -3.38 15.63
C GLY A 215 4.21 -3.80 15.33
N ALA A 216 4.67 -4.87 15.97
CA ALA A 216 6.03 -5.42 15.94
C ALA A 216 6.24 -6.47 14.82
N GLY A 217 5.54 -6.30 13.69
CA GLY A 217 5.55 -7.21 12.55
C GLY A 217 6.75 -7.02 11.60
N VAL A 218 6.57 -7.46 10.36
CA VAL A 218 7.59 -7.34 9.29
C VAL A 218 7.95 -5.88 9.00
N GLN A 219 6.96 -4.98 9.04
CA GLN A 219 7.19 -3.56 8.79
C GLN A 219 8.09 -2.92 9.86
N ALA A 220 7.90 -3.24 11.14
CA ALA A 220 8.73 -2.73 12.23
C ALA A 220 10.23 -2.97 12.01
N ARG A 221 10.59 -4.13 11.45
CA ARG A 221 11.98 -4.54 11.17
C ARG A 221 12.63 -3.68 10.10
N SER A 222 11.93 -3.45 8.99
CA SER A 222 12.44 -2.58 7.91
C SER A 222 12.43 -1.10 8.32
N HIS A 223 11.46 -0.67 9.14
CA HIS A 223 11.44 0.69 9.67
C HIS A 223 12.58 0.95 10.65
N LEU A 224 12.98 -0.04 11.46
CA LEU A 224 14.20 0.07 12.26
C LEU A 224 15.40 0.39 11.36
N GLU A 225 15.63 -0.42 10.32
CA GLU A 225 16.72 -0.21 9.37
C GLU A 225 16.65 1.18 8.72
N ALA A 226 15.50 1.55 8.16
CA ALA A 226 15.32 2.83 7.47
C ALA A 226 15.50 4.04 8.40
N LEU A 227 14.96 3.99 9.62
CA LEU A 227 15.05 5.10 10.57
C LEU A 227 16.46 5.29 11.13
N THR A 228 17.28 4.23 11.20
CA THR A 228 18.70 4.40 11.58
C THR A 228 19.47 5.32 10.64
N HIS A 229 19.06 5.41 9.38
CA HIS A 229 19.71 6.27 8.38
C HIS A 229 19.33 7.75 8.50
N VAL A 230 18.20 8.07 9.14
CA VAL A 230 17.65 9.43 9.18
C VAL A 230 17.53 9.99 10.60
N MET A 231 17.75 9.17 11.63
CA MET A 231 17.74 9.58 13.04
C MET A 231 19.14 9.40 13.67
N PRO A 232 20.07 10.35 13.49
CA PRO A 232 21.47 10.18 13.94
C PRO A 232 21.63 10.08 15.46
N HIS A 233 20.63 10.53 16.22
CA HIS A 233 20.62 10.51 17.68
C HIS A 233 19.79 9.37 18.28
N LEU A 234 19.30 8.44 17.45
CA LEU A 234 18.51 7.29 17.89
C LEU A 234 19.28 6.41 18.89
N LYS A 235 18.63 6.10 20.00
CA LYS A 235 19.12 5.23 21.07
C LYS A 235 18.11 4.16 21.45
N GLU A 236 16.83 4.53 21.48
CA GLU A 236 15.76 3.68 22.02
C GLU A 236 14.66 3.45 21.00
N VAL A 237 14.08 2.25 21.02
CA VAL A 237 12.91 1.89 20.21
C VAL A 237 11.81 1.42 21.13
N LEU A 238 10.72 2.19 21.19
CA LEU A 238 9.55 1.85 21.98
C LEU A 238 8.66 0.90 21.20
N ILE A 239 8.25 -0.20 21.82
CA ILE A 239 7.58 -1.31 21.13
C ILE A 239 6.26 -1.58 21.82
N TYR A 240 5.18 -1.56 21.04
CA TYR A 240 3.90 -2.09 21.46
C TYR A 240 3.34 -3.01 20.39
N ASP A 241 2.96 -4.22 20.79
CA ASP A 241 2.15 -5.13 19.98
C ASP A 241 1.10 -5.77 20.88
N ILE A 242 -0.07 -6.06 20.34
CA ILE A 242 -1.12 -6.81 21.04
C ILE A 242 -0.69 -8.25 21.33
N ASN A 243 0.28 -8.76 20.57
CA ASN A 243 0.94 -10.04 20.74
C ASN A 243 2.29 -9.83 21.45
N PRO A 244 2.41 -10.18 22.74
CA PRO A 244 3.66 -10.04 23.50
C PRO A 244 4.84 -10.76 22.85
N GLN A 245 4.62 -11.94 22.25
CA GLN A 245 5.69 -12.69 21.60
C GLN A 245 6.24 -11.97 20.36
N ALA A 246 5.39 -11.20 19.65
CA ALA A 246 5.85 -10.37 18.53
C ALA A 246 6.70 -9.20 19.03
N ALA A 247 6.29 -8.55 20.13
CA ALA A 247 7.06 -7.49 20.77
C ALA A 247 8.43 -7.98 21.25
N ASP A 248 8.48 -9.13 21.94
CA ASP A 248 9.73 -9.77 22.38
C ASP A 248 10.64 -10.10 21.19
N ALA A 249 10.08 -10.72 20.14
CA ALA A 249 10.85 -11.09 18.95
C ALA A 249 11.39 -9.88 18.17
N PHE A 250 10.72 -8.72 18.24
CA PHE A 250 11.24 -7.49 17.66
C PHE A 250 12.25 -6.80 18.58
N ALA A 251 12.07 -6.87 19.91
CA ALA A 251 13.04 -6.37 20.87
C ALA A 251 14.42 -7.03 20.70
N GLU A 252 14.48 -8.34 20.39
CA GLU A 252 15.73 -9.01 20.02
C GLU A 252 16.40 -8.39 18.80
N VAL A 253 15.63 -8.02 17.77
CA VAL A 253 16.15 -7.36 16.55
C VAL A 253 16.72 -5.99 16.88
N VAL A 254 16.01 -5.21 17.69
CA VAL A 254 16.45 -3.89 18.14
C VAL A 254 17.78 -4.01 18.90
N ARG A 255 17.92 -4.99 19.82
CA ARG A 255 19.19 -5.24 20.52
C ARG A 255 20.31 -5.67 19.58
N ALA A 256 20.02 -6.56 18.63
CA ALA A 256 21.00 -7.01 17.65
C ALA A 256 21.48 -5.87 16.74
N ALA A 257 20.63 -4.87 16.49
CA ALA A 257 20.98 -3.66 15.76
C ALA A 257 21.74 -2.61 16.61
N GLY A 258 21.94 -2.86 17.91
CA GLY A 258 22.71 -1.99 18.81
C GLY A 258 21.89 -0.90 19.53
N PHE A 259 20.56 -1.01 19.55
CA PHE A 259 19.67 -0.06 20.21
C PHE A 259 19.00 -0.67 21.45
N THR A 260 18.44 0.18 22.30
CA THR A 260 17.70 -0.25 23.50
C THR A 260 16.21 -0.43 23.18
N PRO A 261 15.65 -1.65 23.21
CA PRO A 261 14.22 -1.83 23.11
C PRO A 261 13.53 -1.49 24.44
N VAL A 262 12.40 -0.81 24.34
CA VAL A 262 11.52 -0.49 25.46
C VAL A 262 10.12 -1.04 25.14
N ILE A 263 9.80 -2.23 25.65
CA ILE A 263 8.45 -2.79 25.49
C ILE A 263 7.52 -2.05 26.45
N VAL A 264 6.51 -1.38 25.92
CA VAL A 264 5.54 -0.61 26.71
C VAL A 264 4.25 -1.38 26.94
N SER A 265 3.54 -1.05 28.02
CA SER A 265 2.32 -1.77 28.44
C SER A 265 1.06 -1.40 27.65
N SER A 266 1.09 -0.31 26.86
CA SER A 266 -0.05 0.14 26.06
C SER A 266 0.40 0.95 24.84
N ALA A 267 -0.45 1.03 23.82
CA ALA A 267 -0.22 1.90 22.66
C ALA A 267 -0.03 3.38 23.07
N ARG A 268 -0.80 3.86 24.06
CA ARG A 268 -0.73 5.24 24.57
C ARG A 268 0.64 5.58 25.13
N ALA A 269 1.29 4.63 25.80
CA ALA A 269 2.60 4.85 26.41
C ALA A 269 3.67 5.26 25.39
N ILE A 270 3.53 4.88 24.11
CA ILE A 270 4.41 5.38 23.04
C ILE A 270 4.24 6.90 22.87
N PHE A 271 3.00 7.37 22.74
CA PHE A 271 2.69 8.79 22.57
C PHE A 271 3.16 9.65 23.75
N ASP A 272 3.18 9.07 24.95
CA ASP A 272 3.62 9.78 26.16
C ASP A 272 5.16 9.84 26.31
N GLN A 273 5.92 8.98 25.61
CA GLN A 273 7.36 8.79 25.85
C GLN A 273 8.26 9.09 24.65
N THR A 274 7.71 9.23 23.44
CA THR A 274 8.48 9.60 22.24
C THR A 274 7.74 10.61 21.37
N SER A 275 8.52 11.32 20.55
CA SER A 275 8.02 12.30 19.57
C SER A 275 8.00 11.76 18.15
N VAL A 276 8.53 10.57 17.88
CA VAL A 276 8.49 9.93 16.56
C VAL A 276 7.75 8.60 16.67
N LEU A 277 6.70 8.43 15.88
CA LEU A 277 5.83 7.25 15.93
C LEU A 277 5.62 6.68 14.54
N ILE A 278 5.72 5.35 14.42
CA ILE A 278 5.26 4.61 13.25
C ILE A 278 4.11 3.68 13.66
N SER A 279 2.95 3.78 13.01
CA SER A 279 1.87 2.79 13.16
C SER A 279 1.88 1.79 12.00
N CYS A 280 2.14 0.53 12.35
CA CYS A 280 2.38 -0.62 11.47
C CYS A 280 1.31 -1.72 11.66
N GLY A 281 0.10 -1.34 12.06
CA GLY A 281 -0.99 -2.26 12.33
C GLY A 281 -1.58 -2.91 11.08
N ARG A 282 -2.62 -3.73 11.28
CA ARG A 282 -3.37 -4.31 10.16
C ARG A 282 -4.25 -3.26 9.52
N ILE A 283 -4.26 -3.22 8.18
CA ILE A 283 -5.20 -2.41 7.40
C ILE A 283 -6.53 -3.15 7.37
N LYS A 284 -7.46 -2.73 8.23
CA LYS A 284 -8.82 -3.27 8.30
C LYS A 284 -9.80 -2.14 8.58
N ALA A 285 -10.71 -1.90 7.64
CA ALA A 285 -11.78 -0.94 7.83
C ALA A 285 -12.69 -1.36 9.00
N ASN A 286 -13.40 -0.38 9.59
CA ASN A 286 -14.43 -0.60 10.61
C ASN A 286 -13.94 -1.32 11.88
N VAL A 287 -12.68 -1.13 12.25
CA VAL A 287 -12.12 -1.58 13.54
C VAL A 287 -12.21 -0.50 14.61
N GLU A 288 -12.16 -0.92 15.88
CA GLU A 288 -11.96 0.01 16.98
C GLU A 288 -10.57 0.65 16.89
N ARG A 289 -10.54 1.99 16.96
CA ARG A 289 -9.33 2.79 16.74
C ARG A 289 -8.88 3.37 18.08
N PRO A 290 -7.65 3.12 18.56
CA PRO A 290 -7.25 3.55 19.89
C PRO A 290 -6.84 5.03 19.99
N VAL A 291 -6.25 5.62 18.94
CA VAL A 291 -5.62 6.95 19.03
C VAL A 291 -6.70 8.05 19.02
N ASP A 292 -6.81 8.77 20.13
CA ASP A 292 -7.77 9.85 20.36
C ASP A 292 -7.06 11.21 20.51
N ALA A 293 -7.82 12.29 20.56
CA ALA A 293 -7.30 13.66 20.60
C ALA A 293 -6.33 13.91 21.78
N ASP A 294 -6.61 13.33 22.96
CA ASP A 294 -5.80 13.52 24.18
C ASP A 294 -4.44 12.79 24.16
N TRP A 295 -4.18 11.99 23.12
CA TRP A 295 -2.91 11.30 22.93
C TRP A 295 -1.90 12.20 22.21
N ILE A 296 -2.37 13.20 21.45
CA ILE A 296 -1.50 14.04 20.62
C ILE A 296 -0.69 14.99 21.52
N LYS A 297 0.64 14.91 21.41
CA LYS A 297 1.57 15.74 22.18
C LYS A 297 2.24 16.78 21.28
N PRO A 298 2.62 17.94 21.83
CA PRO A 298 3.49 18.88 21.12
C PRO A 298 4.77 18.21 20.62
N GLY A 299 5.17 18.51 19.40
CA GLY A 299 6.37 17.97 18.76
C GLY A 299 6.23 16.57 18.16
N LEU A 300 5.05 15.94 18.25
CA LEU A 300 4.80 14.64 17.64
C LEU A 300 5.03 14.67 16.13
N THR A 301 5.66 13.61 15.62
CA THR A 301 5.74 13.23 14.21
C THR A 301 5.29 11.79 14.08
N ALA A 302 4.08 11.58 13.57
CA ALA A 302 3.53 10.27 13.34
C ALA A 302 3.53 9.92 11.86
N VAL A 303 3.89 8.68 11.53
CA VAL A 303 3.72 8.12 10.18
C VAL A 303 2.86 6.88 10.30
N ALA A 304 1.70 6.91 9.67
CA ALA A 304 0.78 5.77 9.65
C ALA A 304 0.88 5.07 8.31
N ILE A 305 1.29 3.79 8.33
CA ILE A 305 1.28 2.92 7.13
C ILE A 305 0.09 1.95 7.16
N ASP A 306 -0.72 2.03 8.20
CA ASP A 306 -1.95 1.28 8.45
C ASP A 306 -3.22 2.11 8.17
N TYR A 307 -3.09 3.15 7.34
CA TYR A 307 -4.14 4.11 7.00
C TYR A 307 -4.67 4.82 8.26
N ASP A 308 -5.99 4.98 8.42
CA ASP A 308 -6.62 5.48 9.63
C ASP A 308 -7.05 4.38 10.60
N CYS A 309 -6.58 3.13 10.43
CA CYS A 309 -7.06 1.99 11.22
C CYS A 309 -6.74 2.11 12.72
N TYR A 310 -5.74 2.92 13.09
CA TYR A 310 -5.41 3.21 14.48
C TYR A 310 -5.93 4.56 14.97
N TRP A 311 -6.39 5.41 14.06
CA TRP A 311 -6.61 6.83 14.30
C TRP A 311 -8.09 7.18 14.28
N LYS A 312 -8.62 7.59 15.43
CA LYS A 312 -9.96 8.17 15.46
C LYS A 312 -9.95 9.49 14.68
N PRO A 313 -11.08 9.89 14.07
CA PRO A 313 -11.24 11.22 13.49
C PRO A 313 -10.88 12.35 14.44
N ALA A 314 -11.15 12.19 15.75
CA ALA A 314 -10.77 13.16 16.78
C ALA A 314 -9.24 13.26 16.96
N GLY A 315 -8.51 12.14 16.94
CA GLY A 315 -7.05 12.12 16.96
C GLY A 315 -6.45 12.82 15.73
N LEU A 316 -6.97 12.53 14.53
CA LEU A 316 -6.54 13.20 13.30
C LEU A 316 -6.82 14.71 13.33
N ARG A 317 -7.95 15.15 13.91
CA ARG A 317 -8.29 16.57 14.06
C ARG A 317 -7.40 17.33 15.04
N ALA A 318 -6.78 16.62 15.99
CA ALA A 318 -5.88 17.23 16.96
C ALA A 318 -4.45 17.44 16.40
N ILE A 319 -4.16 16.96 15.19
CA ILE A 319 -2.87 17.16 14.51
C ILE A 319 -2.82 18.55 13.85
N ASP A 320 -1.77 19.32 14.11
CA ASP A 320 -1.59 20.67 13.55
C ASP A 320 -1.32 20.65 12.03
N CYS A 321 -0.59 19.64 11.57
CA CYS A 321 -0.26 19.43 10.16
C CYS A 321 -0.49 17.97 9.75
N LEU A 322 -1.66 17.70 9.16
CA LEU A 322 -2.00 16.39 8.61
C LEU A 322 -1.63 16.33 7.13
N LEU A 323 -0.76 15.39 6.77
CA LEU A 323 -0.23 15.17 5.42
C LEU A 323 -0.53 13.74 4.95
N THR A 324 -0.38 13.50 3.66
CA THR A 324 -0.49 12.16 3.05
C THR A 324 0.57 11.99 1.95
N ASP A 325 0.66 10.83 1.34
CA ASP A 325 1.46 10.57 0.14
C ASP A 325 0.71 10.91 -1.17
N ASP A 326 -0.63 10.82 -1.17
CA ASP A 326 -1.46 11.22 -2.31
C ASP A 326 -2.89 11.65 -1.92
N LEU A 327 -3.24 12.91 -2.20
CA LEU A 327 -4.56 13.48 -1.89
C LEU A 327 -5.68 12.83 -2.71
N GLY A 328 -5.43 12.52 -3.98
CA GLY A 328 -6.41 11.87 -4.84
C GLY A 328 -6.77 10.47 -4.34
N GLN A 329 -5.80 9.75 -3.78
CA GLN A 329 -5.94 8.42 -3.23
C GLN A 329 -6.66 8.46 -1.89
N ILE A 330 -6.51 9.51 -1.08
CA ILE A 330 -7.34 9.73 0.12
C ILE A 330 -8.81 9.83 -0.28
N GLU A 331 -9.14 10.63 -1.29
CA GLU A 331 -10.53 10.75 -1.75
C GLU A 331 -11.03 9.45 -2.38
N HIS A 332 -10.18 8.74 -3.13
CA HIS A 332 -10.53 7.46 -3.73
C HIS A 332 -10.84 6.39 -2.66
N ILE A 333 -10.03 6.30 -1.61
CA ILE A 333 -10.13 5.24 -0.61
C ILE A 333 -11.30 5.43 0.38
N LYS A 334 -11.92 6.62 0.42
CA LYS A 334 -13.18 6.86 1.16
C LYS A 334 -14.32 5.95 0.69
N ALA A 335 -14.36 5.60 -0.59
CA ALA A 335 -15.32 4.63 -1.12
C ALA A 335 -15.15 3.22 -0.52
N TYR A 336 -14.00 2.95 0.11
CA TYR A 336 -13.66 1.69 0.78
C TYR A 336 -13.73 1.80 2.31
N ASN A 337 -14.41 2.82 2.84
CA ASN A 337 -14.61 3.07 4.29
C ASN A 337 -13.34 3.46 5.07
N TYR A 338 -12.31 3.95 4.40
CA TYR A 338 -11.13 4.55 5.05
C TYR A 338 -11.21 6.07 5.00
N PHE A 339 -10.75 6.75 6.04
CA PHE A 339 -10.70 8.22 6.12
C PHE A 339 -12.04 8.96 5.96
N VAL A 340 -13.18 8.28 6.11
CA VAL A 340 -14.55 8.82 5.86
C VAL A 340 -14.79 10.14 6.62
N ASP A 341 -14.39 10.19 7.89
CA ASP A 341 -14.59 11.36 8.76
C ASP A 341 -13.28 12.11 9.07
N SER A 342 -12.23 11.86 8.28
CA SER A 342 -10.95 12.56 8.46
C SER A 342 -11.08 14.06 8.20
N PRO A 343 -10.34 14.92 8.93
CA PRO A 343 -10.21 16.32 8.55
C PRO A 343 -9.48 16.47 7.21
N PRO A 344 -9.56 17.63 6.54
CA PRO A 344 -8.82 17.85 5.31
C PRO A 344 -7.31 17.73 5.55
N PHE A 345 -6.64 17.10 4.60
CA PHE A 345 -5.19 17.01 4.54
C PHE A 345 -4.62 18.33 3.99
N ARG A 346 -3.54 18.82 4.60
CA ARG A 346 -2.90 20.09 4.23
C ARG A 346 -2.09 19.99 2.93
N GLY A 347 -1.60 18.80 2.59
CA GLY A 347 -0.77 18.58 1.41
C GLY A 347 -0.13 17.21 1.39
N GLU A 348 0.82 17.02 0.49
CA GLU A 348 1.50 15.75 0.27
C GLU A 348 2.94 15.79 0.79
N LEU A 349 3.45 14.63 1.23
CA LEU A 349 4.84 14.46 1.63
C LEU A 349 5.81 14.84 0.50
N GLY A 350 5.44 14.55 -0.75
CA GLY A 350 6.22 14.94 -1.93
C GLY A 350 6.43 16.45 -2.05
N ASP A 351 5.42 17.26 -1.71
CA ASP A 351 5.53 18.73 -1.74
C ASP A 351 6.52 19.23 -0.70
N VAL A 352 6.54 18.62 0.48
CA VAL A 352 7.51 18.93 1.54
C VAL A 352 8.91 18.53 1.09
N ALA A 353 9.09 17.31 0.57
CA ALA A 353 10.37 16.82 0.09
C ALA A 353 10.92 17.64 -1.09
N ALA A 354 10.04 18.21 -1.92
CA ALA A 354 10.40 19.09 -3.03
C ALA A 354 10.67 20.54 -2.60
N GLY A 355 10.44 20.90 -1.33
CA GLY A 355 10.54 22.27 -0.84
C GLY A 355 9.42 23.21 -1.31
N ILE A 356 8.34 22.66 -1.87
CA ILE A 356 7.15 23.40 -2.32
C ILE A 356 6.29 23.79 -1.11
N ALA A 357 6.10 22.83 -0.18
CA ALA A 357 5.38 23.03 1.06
C ALA A 357 6.35 23.05 2.26
N LYS A 358 5.97 23.76 3.32
CA LYS A 358 6.71 23.71 4.58
C LYS A 358 6.34 22.45 5.34
N GLY A 359 7.34 21.75 5.85
CA GLY A 359 7.18 20.70 6.84
C GLY A 359 6.91 21.28 8.23
N ARG A 360 7.73 20.90 9.21
CA ARG A 360 7.69 21.46 10.57
C ARG A 360 8.06 22.95 10.58
N VAL A 361 7.25 23.79 11.23
CA VAL A 361 7.49 25.23 11.36
C VAL A 361 7.88 25.60 12.80
N SER A 362 7.29 24.93 13.79
CA SER A 362 7.63 25.05 15.21
C SER A 362 8.04 23.70 15.80
N ALA A 363 8.93 23.73 16.81
CA ALA A 363 9.29 22.55 17.59
C ALA A 363 8.09 21.90 18.29
N SER A 364 7.03 22.68 18.56
CA SER A 364 5.81 22.21 19.20
C SER A 364 4.78 21.61 18.23
N ASP A 365 4.95 21.75 16.90
CA ASP A 365 3.94 21.28 15.94
C ASP A 365 3.70 19.77 16.09
N SER A 366 2.46 19.33 16.07
CA SER A 366 2.11 17.93 15.85
C SER A 366 1.90 17.69 14.36
N ILE A 367 2.59 16.69 13.82
CA ILE A 367 2.56 16.35 12.39
C ILE A 367 2.21 14.88 12.26
N ALA A 368 1.30 14.55 11.35
CA ALA A 368 1.03 13.17 11.00
C ALA A 368 1.01 13.00 9.48
N VAL A 369 1.65 11.95 8.98
CA VAL A 369 1.60 11.55 7.58
C VAL A 369 0.83 10.23 7.47
N MET A 370 -0.32 10.27 6.81
CA MET A 370 -1.09 9.07 6.47
C MET A 370 -0.54 8.53 5.15
N ASN A 371 0.45 7.63 5.25
CA ASN A 371 1.20 7.08 4.14
C ASN A 371 0.52 5.80 3.65
N MET A 372 -0.24 5.88 2.57
CA MET A 372 -0.97 4.72 2.04
C MET A 372 -0.07 3.81 1.18
N GLY A 373 1.09 4.30 0.75
CA GLY A 373 1.89 3.75 -0.32
C GLY A 373 1.34 4.12 -1.69
N VAL A 374 2.23 4.71 -2.50
CA VAL A 374 1.97 5.15 -3.88
C VAL A 374 2.96 4.53 -4.86
N ALA A 375 2.52 4.32 -6.11
CA ALA A 375 3.24 3.45 -7.04
C ALA A 375 4.59 4.01 -7.51
N VAL A 376 4.78 5.33 -7.41
CA VAL A 376 6.06 5.99 -7.75
C VAL A 376 7.22 5.52 -6.88
N GLU A 377 6.93 5.09 -5.65
CA GLU A 377 7.92 4.59 -4.69
C GLU A 377 8.54 3.26 -5.11
N ASP A 378 7.80 2.46 -5.89
CA ASP A 378 8.25 1.14 -6.33
C ASP A 378 9.19 1.20 -7.54
N VAL A 379 9.02 2.18 -8.44
CA VAL A 379 9.69 2.22 -9.75
C VAL A 379 11.21 2.36 -9.62
N GLY A 380 11.67 3.29 -8.77
CA GLY A 380 13.10 3.54 -8.57
C GLY A 380 13.81 2.31 -8.00
N ALA A 381 13.23 1.70 -6.95
CA ALA A 381 13.78 0.48 -6.35
C ALA A 381 13.78 -0.68 -7.35
N ALA A 382 12.69 -0.89 -8.08
CA ALA A 382 12.60 -1.95 -9.09
C ALA A 382 13.64 -1.78 -10.22
N LYS A 383 13.86 -0.55 -10.71
CA LYS A 383 14.93 -0.24 -11.67
C LYS A 383 16.30 -0.63 -11.11
N ALA A 384 16.63 -0.17 -9.91
CA ALA A 384 17.94 -0.41 -9.31
C ALA A 384 18.19 -1.91 -9.09
N ILE A 385 17.16 -2.66 -8.65
CA ILE A 385 17.20 -4.11 -8.51
C ILE A 385 17.43 -4.79 -9.86
N PHE A 386 16.66 -4.41 -10.89
CA PHE A 386 16.79 -4.96 -12.23
C PHE A 386 18.19 -4.74 -12.81
N GLU A 387 18.69 -3.51 -12.78
CA GLU A 387 20.01 -3.16 -13.34
C GLU A 387 21.14 -3.90 -12.61
N ALA A 388 21.08 -3.95 -11.28
CA ALA A 388 22.07 -4.67 -10.48
C ALA A 388 21.99 -6.20 -10.69
N ALA A 389 20.79 -6.77 -10.74
CA ALA A 389 20.58 -8.19 -10.99
C ALA A 389 21.10 -8.59 -12.38
N LYS A 390 20.76 -7.80 -13.41
CA LYS A 390 21.25 -8.00 -14.78
C LYS A 390 22.77 -7.95 -14.85
N ALA A 391 23.40 -6.96 -14.22
CA ALA A 391 24.86 -6.81 -14.20
C ALA A 391 25.56 -7.98 -13.50
N ARG A 392 24.89 -8.61 -12.52
CA ARG A 392 25.43 -9.71 -11.71
C ARG A 392 25.01 -11.10 -12.19
N GLY A 393 24.24 -11.19 -13.27
CA GLY A 393 23.70 -12.46 -13.78
C GLY A 393 22.74 -13.15 -12.80
N LEU A 394 22.01 -12.39 -11.98
CA LEU A 394 20.98 -12.92 -11.09
C LEU A 394 19.64 -13.04 -11.81
N GLY A 395 18.87 -14.06 -11.46
CA GLY A 395 17.54 -14.32 -12.02
C GLY A 395 17.54 -15.31 -13.18
N GLN A 396 16.38 -15.44 -13.80
CA GLN A 396 16.14 -16.32 -14.94
C GLN A 396 15.68 -15.50 -16.14
N ARG A 397 16.35 -15.68 -17.28
CA ARG A 397 15.88 -15.13 -18.55
C ARG A 397 14.73 -15.98 -19.07
N LEU A 398 13.60 -15.35 -19.37
CA LEU A 398 12.43 -15.98 -19.96
C LEU A 398 12.20 -15.42 -21.37
N ASP A 399 12.08 -16.29 -22.35
CA ASP A 399 11.66 -15.92 -23.71
C ASP A 399 10.13 -15.74 -23.75
N LEU A 400 9.65 -14.69 -24.42
CA LEU A 400 8.25 -14.26 -24.44
C LEU A 400 7.54 -14.55 -25.76
#